data_AF-A0ABD7HP73-F1
#
_entry.id   AF-A0ABD7HP73-F1
#
_cell.length_a   1.000
_cell.length_b   1.000
_cell.length_c   1.000
_cell.angle_alpha   90.00
_cell.angle_beta   90.00
_cell.angle_gamma   90.00
#
_symmetry.space_group_name_H-M   'P 1'
#
loop_
_entity.id
_entity.type
_entity.pdbx_description
1 polymer ?
#
loop_
_entity_poly.entity_id
_entity_poly.type
_entity_poly.pdbx_seq_one_letter_code
_entity_poly.pdbx_strand_id
1 'polypeptide(L)'
;MNAAGATPEQVDAIIALERALGTTDCTPAEFIASWPAVKAEQQINHLKSLVRARDELPRLRSQWVCAMRLLAQTGAEVSEIPPLPPMATPEQIEESIQLLATELDIARGGDGVSGLYGTLREIARAGRILRDRGANVGTGFYLYEDKLVRVQQAPEGDLYATFRDPDTGHSWQYLKVSMYRVYLEASPASIGDIAQWGRDAGICFVCGHRLTPRARAEGISPACLAELRSRTEDDHG
;
A
#
# COMPACT_ATOMS: atom_id res chain seq x y z
N MET A 1 32.40 -14.36 -31.29
CA MET A 1 31.29 -13.42 -31.58
C MET A 1 31.15 -12.52 -30.38
N ASN A 2 31.44 -11.22 -30.53
CA ASN A 2 31.21 -10.26 -29.45
C ASN A 2 29.69 -10.13 -29.31
N ALA A 3 29.13 -10.56 -28.18
CA ALA A 3 27.74 -10.24 -27.87
C ALA A 3 27.63 -8.73 -27.84
N ALA A 4 26.75 -8.15 -28.68
CA ALA A 4 26.51 -6.72 -28.65
C ALA A 4 26.11 -6.31 -27.21
N GLY A 5 26.73 -5.24 -26.71
CA GLY A 5 26.35 -4.63 -25.44
C GLY A 5 24.91 -4.11 -25.51
N ALA A 6 24.34 -3.79 -24.35
CA ALA A 6 23.01 -3.23 -24.25
C ALA A 6 22.93 -1.94 -25.06
N THR A 7 21.84 -1.77 -25.82
CA THR A 7 21.67 -0.56 -26.63
C THR A 7 21.33 0.63 -25.72
N PRO A 8 21.58 1.88 -26.17
CA PRO A 8 21.19 3.07 -25.42
C PRO A 8 19.71 3.07 -25.01
N GLU A 9 18.82 2.59 -25.90
CA GLU A 9 17.39 2.48 -25.61
C GLU A 9 17.09 1.48 -24.49
N GLN A 10 17.84 0.37 -24.42
CA GLN A 10 17.70 -0.61 -23.35
C GLN A 10 18.17 -0.04 -22.00
N VAL A 11 19.27 0.73 -22.01
CA VAL A 11 19.79 1.40 -20.81
C VAL A 11 18.78 2.42 -20.28
N ASP A 12 18.24 3.27 -21.15
CA ASP A 12 17.24 4.28 -20.79
C ASP A 12 15.95 3.63 -20.25
N ALA A 13 15.50 2.53 -20.87
CA ALA A 13 14.32 1.79 -20.43
C ALA A 13 14.49 1.20 -19.02
N ILE A 14 15.66 0.62 -18.70
CA ILE A 14 15.94 0.07 -17.37
C ILE A 14 15.92 1.18 -16.31
N ILE A 15 16.61 2.29 -16.56
CA ILE A 15 16.67 3.42 -15.63
C ILE A 15 15.27 4.02 -15.39
N ALA A 16 14.46 4.16 -16.46
CA ALA A 16 13.10 4.65 -16.34
C ALA A 16 12.22 3.73 -15.48
N LEU A 17 12.34 2.41 -15.66
CA LEU A 17 11.57 1.42 -14.89
C LEU A 17 12.03 1.33 -13.42
N GLU A 18 13.34 1.40 -13.15
CA GLU A 18 13.88 1.49 -11.79
C GLU A 18 13.34 2.74 -11.07
N ARG A 19 13.34 3.89 -11.74
CA ARG A 19 12.72 5.12 -11.20
C ARG A 19 11.22 4.97 -10.94
N ALA A 20 10.48 4.30 -11.84
CA ALA A 20 9.06 4.03 -11.64
C ALA A 20 8.78 3.11 -10.44
N LEU A 21 9.74 2.25 -10.08
CA LEU A 21 9.70 1.45 -8.85
C LEU A 21 10.14 2.25 -7.60
N GLY A 22 10.53 3.51 -7.75
CA GLY A 22 10.91 4.37 -6.64
C GLY A 22 12.25 4.01 -6.00
N THR A 23 13.11 3.24 -6.70
CA THR A 23 14.46 2.93 -6.22
C THR A 23 15.32 4.19 -6.26
N THR A 24 15.80 4.63 -5.10
CA THR A 24 16.71 5.79 -4.98
C THR A 24 18.11 5.51 -5.51
N ASP A 25 18.51 4.23 -5.54
CA ASP A 25 19.78 3.77 -6.08
C ASP A 25 19.55 3.05 -7.42
N CYS A 26 19.42 3.83 -8.50
CA CYS A 26 19.36 3.26 -9.84
C CYS A 26 20.72 2.69 -10.25
N THR A 27 20.72 1.59 -10.99
CA THR A 27 21.95 0.99 -11.52
C THR A 27 22.62 2.00 -12.48
N PRO A 28 23.93 2.28 -12.37
CA PRO A 28 24.59 3.26 -13.24
C PRO A 28 24.49 2.87 -14.72
N ALA A 29 24.16 3.85 -15.57
CA ALA A 29 23.98 3.65 -17.02
C ALA A 29 25.18 2.98 -17.70
N GLU A 30 26.39 3.38 -17.31
CA GLU A 30 27.66 2.84 -17.82
C GLU A 30 27.81 1.35 -17.52
N PHE A 31 27.31 0.91 -16.36
CA PHE A 31 27.34 -0.49 -15.97
C PHE A 31 26.32 -1.31 -16.76
N ILE A 32 25.11 -0.78 -16.98
CA ILE A 32 24.08 -1.42 -17.81
C ILE A 32 24.54 -1.55 -19.27
N ALA A 33 25.20 -0.52 -19.82
CA ALA A 33 25.72 -0.55 -21.19
C ALA A 33 26.73 -1.68 -21.45
N SER A 34 27.42 -2.14 -20.39
CA SER A 34 28.33 -3.29 -20.47
C SER A 34 27.62 -4.65 -20.50
N TRP A 35 26.32 -4.70 -20.23
CA TRP A 35 25.58 -5.96 -20.20
C TRP A 35 25.35 -6.49 -21.62
N PRO A 36 25.30 -7.82 -21.81
CA PRO A 36 24.80 -8.38 -23.05
C PRO A 36 23.37 -7.91 -23.31
N ALA A 37 23.03 -7.55 -24.55
CA ALA A 37 21.69 -7.07 -24.92
C ALA A 37 20.55 -8.00 -24.46
N VAL A 38 20.77 -9.32 -24.50
CA VAL A 38 19.80 -10.34 -24.03
C VAL A 38 19.53 -10.22 -22.53
N LYS A 39 20.56 -9.94 -21.72
CA LYS A 39 20.42 -9.73 -20.28
C LYS A 39 19.63 -8.45 -20.00
N ALA A 40 19.94 -7.37 -20.73
CA ALA A 40 19.22 -6.10 -20.59
C ALA A 40 17.72 -6.27 -20.92
N GLU A 41 17.40 -7.02 -21.98
CA GLU A 41 16.01 -7.29 -22.35
C GLU A 41 15.26 -8.14 -21.32
N GLN A 42 15.92 -9.15 -20.74
CA GLN A 42 15.35 -9.90 -19.61
C GLN A 42 15.07 -9.01 -18.40
N GLN A 43 16.00 -8.11 -18.07
CA GLN A 43 15.82 -7.16 -16.97
C GLN A 43 14.65 -6.20 -17.24
N ILE A 44 14.52 -5.68 -18.47
CA ILE A 44 13.40 -4.82 -18.87
C ILE A 44 12.08 -5.55 -18.66
N ASN A 45 11.97 -6.81 -19.11
CA ASN A 45 10.75 -7.59 -18.96
C ASN A 45 10.41 -7.84 -17.48
N HIS A 46 11.42 -8.15 -16.65
CA HIS A 46 11.25 -8.30 -15.22
C HIS A 46 10.77 -7.01 -14.55
N LEU A 47 11.45 -5.88 -14.80
CA LEU A 47 11.09 -4.58 -14.22
C LEU A 47 9.70 -4.10 -14.68
N LYS A 48 9.33 -4.33 -15.95
CA LYS A 48 7.97 -4.07 -16.46
C LYS A 48 6.92 -4.86 -15.68
N SER A 49 7.20 -6.15 -15.41
CA SER A 49 6.31 -6.99 -14.60
C SER A 49 6.15 -6.43 -13.18
N LEU A 50 7.24 -5.95 -12.57
CA LEU A 50 7.19 -5.36 -11.23
C LEU A 50 6.44 -4.03 -11.18
N VAL A 51 6.63 -3.16 -12.18
CA VAL A 51 5.89 -1.89 -12.28
C VAL A 51 4.40 -2.17 -12.42
N ARG A 52 4.03 -3.07 -13.33
CA ARG A 52 2.64 -3.48 -13.51
C ARG A 52 2.05 -4.09 -12.23
N ALA A 53 2.78 -4.97 -11.56
CA ALA A 53 2.37 -5.52 -10.29
C ALA A 53 2.12 -4.42 -9.25
N ARG A 54 3.04 -3.45 -9.14
CA ARG A 54 2.93 -2.31 -8.22
C ARG A 54 1.67 -1.49 -8.48
N ASP A 55 1.33 -1.24 -9.74
CA ASP A 55 0.14 -0.47 -10.12
C ASP A 55 -1.17 -1.23 -9.83
N GLU A 56 -1.16 -2.56 -9.93
CA GLU A 56 -2.33 -3.40 -9.70
C GLU A 56 -2.60 -3.70 -8.21
N LEU A 57 -1.54 -3.70 -7.38
CA LEU A 57 -1.62 -4.04 -5.95
C LEU A 57 -2.69 -3.25 -5.16
N PRO A 58 -2.79 -1.91 -5.27
CA PRO A 58 -3.84 -1.16 -4.58
C PRO A 58 -5.25 -1.62 -4.97
N ARG A 59 -5.46 -1.92 -6.27
CA ARG A 59 -6.75 -2.38 -6.78
C ARG A 59 -7.15 -3.71 -6.17
N LEU A 60 -6.22 -4.66 -6.17
CA LEU A 60 -6.45 -6.02 -5.70
C LEU A 60 -6.63 -6.06 -4.19
N ARG A 61 -5.82 -5.30 -3.42
CA ARG A 61 -5.97 -5.19 -1.96
C ARG A 61 -7.33 -4.64 -1.56
N SER A 62 -7.82 -3.60 -2.24
CA SER A 62 -9.16 -3.05 -1.97
C SER A 62 -10.28 -4.05 -2.26
N GLN A 63 -10.18 -4.80 -3.36
CA GLN A 63 -11.14 -5.86 -3.68
C GLN A 63 -11.11 -7.00 -2.64
N TRP A 64 -9.93 -7.39 -2.21
CA TRP A 64 -9.75 -8.41 -1.17
C TRP A 64 -10.40 -7.98 0.17
N VAL A 65 -10.19 -6.73 0.60
CA VAL A 65 -10.84 -6.17 1.80
C VAL A 65 -12.36 -6.18 1.67
N CYS A 66 -12.90 -5.82 0.50
CA CYS A 66 -14.33 -5.92 0.22
C CYS A 66 -14.86 -7.34 0.35
N ALA A 67 -14.17 -8.32 -0.24
CA ALA A 67 -14.56 -9.72 -0.18
C ALA A 67 -14.65 -10.18 1.29
N MET A 68 -13.62 -9.91 2.09
CA MET A 68 -13.62 -10.23 3.51
C MET A 68 -14.78 -9.58 4.28
N ARG A 69 -15.12 -8.32 3.98
CA ARG A 69 -16.24 -7.62 4.62
C ARG A 69 -17.59 -8.27 4.28
N LEU A 70 -17.81 -8.56 2.99
CA LEU A 70 -19.07 -9.16 2.56
C LEU A 70 -19.24 -10.56 3.17
N LEU A 71 -18.15 -11.32 3.27
CA LEU A 71 -18.15 -12.63 3.90
C LEU A 71 -18.49 -12.56 5.40
N ALA A 72 -17.91 -11.61 6.12
CA ALA A 72 -18.23 -11.40 7.54
C ALA A 72 -19.72 -11.04 7.75
N GLN A 73 -20.35 -10.32 6.82
CA GLN A 73 -21.77 -9.98 6.87
C GLN A 73 -22.69 -11.18 6.64
N THR A 74 -22.25 -12.19 5.88
CA THR A 74 -23.02 -13.41 5.65
C THR A 74 -22.86 -14.45 6.75
N GLY A 75 -21.96 -14.22 7.71
CA GLY A 75 -21.69 -15.15 8.82
C GLY A 75 -20.96 -16.42 8.40
N ALA A 76 -20.34 -16.42 7.21
CA ALA A 76 -19.54 -17.53 6.75
C ALA A 76 -18.26 -17.66 7.59
N GLU A 77 -17.73 -18.88 7.70
CA GLU A 77 -16.65 -19.21 8.62
C GLU A 77 -15.31 -18.64 8.14
N VAL A 78 -14.97 -17.43 8.61
CA VAL A 78 -13.79 -16.68 8.17
C VAL A 78 -12.47 -17.36 8.59
N SER A 79 -12.51 -18.24 9.60
CA SER A 79 -11.32 -18.90 10.16
C SER A 79 -10.64 -19.89 9.22
N GLU A 80 -11.31 -20.34 8.15
CA GLU A 80 -10.74 -21.28 7.19
C GLU A 80 -10.01 -20.59 6.03
N ILE A 81 -10.16 -19.27 5.88
CA ILE A 81 -9.49 -18.53 4.81
C ILE A 81 -8.06 -18.19 5.21
N PRO A 82 -7.06 -18.59 4.39
CA PRO A 82 -5.68 -18.25 4.64
C PRO A 82 -5.49 -16.72 4.58
N PRO A 83 -4.83 -16.10 5.58
CA PRO A 83 -4.51 -14.69 5.53
C PRO A 83 -3.58 -14.42 4.34
N LEU A 84 -3.69 -13.22 3.75
CA LEU A 84 -2.70 -12.79 2.76
C LEU A 84 -1.30 -12.81 3.41
N PRO A 85 -0.30 -13.43 2.77
CA PRO A 85 1.07 -13.36 3.25
C PRO A 85 1.53 -11.90 3.29
N PRO A 86 2.49 -11.55 4.18
CA PRO A 86 3.01 -10.19 4.30
C PRO A 86 3.48 -9.61 2.96
N MET A 87 3.90 -10.48 2.03
CA MET A 87 4.39 -10.16 0.68
C MET A 87 3.61 -10.88 -0.42
N ALA A 88 2.29 -10.73 -0.41
CA ALA A 88 1.42 -11.36 -1.40
C ALA A 88 1.62 -10.74 -2.79
N THR A 89 1.93 -11.57 -3.80
CA THR A 89 1.96 -11.14 -5.20
C THR A 89 0.55 -10.83 -5.71
N PRO A 90 0.38 -10.05 -6.80
CA PRO A 90 -0.91 -9.84 -7.44
C PRO A 90 -1.69 -11.14 -7.69
N GLU A 91 -1.01 -12.17 -8.18
CA GLU A 91 -1.60 -13.48 -8.49
C GLU A 91 -2.12 -14.16 -7.22
N GLN A 92 -1.35 -14.14 -6.13
CA GLN A 92 -1.78 -14.69 -4.84
C GLN A 92 -2.99 -13.95 -4.27
N ILE A 93 -3.08 -12.63 -4.49
CA ILE A 93 -4.25 -11.84 -4.07
C ILE A 93 -5.46 -12.18 -4.96
N GLU A 94 -5.28 -12.34 -6.26
CA GLU A 94 -6.35 -12.73 -7.19
C GLU A 94 -6.91 -14.13 -6.89
N GLU A 95 -6.04 -15.11 -6.62
CA GLU A 95 -6.43 -16.45 -6.18
C GLU A 95 -7.24 -16.39 -4.87
N SER A 96 -6.78 -15.59 -3.89
CA SER A 96 -7.50 -15.41 -2.64
C SER A 96 -8.88 -14.76 -2.84
N ILE A 97 -9.00 -13.78 -3.74
CA ILE A 97 -10.29 -13.16 -4.09
C ILE A 97 -11.24 -14.18 -4.73
N GLN A 98 -10.76 -15.07 -5.59
CA GLN A 98 -11.59 -16.11 -6.23
C GLN A 98 -12.11 -17.13 -5.21
N LEU A 99 -11.25 -17.58 -4.29
CA LEU A 99 -11.66 -18.46 -3.19
C LEU A 99 -12.73 -17.79 -2.34
N LEU A 100 -12.51 -16.54 -1.92
CA LEU A 100 -13.48 -15.77 -1.13
C LEU A 100 -14.81 -15.58 -1.86
N ALA A 101 -14.78 -15.29 -3.16
CA ALA A 101 -15.99 -15.10 -3.94
C ALA A 101 -16.80 -16.39 -4.09
N THR A 102 -16.14 -17.55 -4.07
CA THR A 102 -16.78 -18.88 -4.04
C THR A 102 -17.49 -19.09 -2.70
N GLU A 103 -16.79 -18.85 -1.59
CA GLU A 103 -17.37 -18.95 -0.23
C GLU A 103 -18.57 -18.02 -0.03
N LEU A 104 -18.50 -16.80 -0.57
CA LEU A 104 -19.60 -15.85 -0.55
C LEU A 104 -20.82 -16.30 -1.35
N ASP A 105 -20.61 -16.92 -2.51
CA ASP A 105 -21.70 -17.50 -3.29
C ASP A 105 -22.39 -18.63 -2.51
N ILE A 106 -21.59 -19.55 -1.95
CA ILE A 106 -22.09 -20.65 -1.11
C ILE A 106 -22.85 -20.11 0.10
N ALA A 107 -22.32 -19.11 0.80
CA ALA A 107 -22.95 -18.50 1.97
C ALA A 107 -24.31 -17.85 1.66
N ARG A 108 -24.53 -17.45 0.40
CA ARG A 108 -25.81 -16.89 -0.09
C ARG A 108 -26.77 -17.97 -0.62
N GLY A 109 -26.41 -19.25 -0.50
CA GLY A 109 -27.19 -20.39 -0.97
C GLY A 109 -26.91 -20.80 -2.43
N GLY A 110 -25.84 -20.28 -3.04
CA GLY A 110 -25.34 -20.70 -4.34
C GLY A 110 -24.59 -22.03 -4.29
N ASP A 111 -24.22 -22.54 -5.46
CA ASP A 111 -23.44 -23.79 -5.62
C ASP A 111 -21.91 -23.55 -5.64
N GLY A 112 -21.47 -22.29 -5.50
CA GLY A 112 -20.07 -21.86 -5.51
C GLY A 112 -19.50 -21.64 -6.92
N VAL A 113 -20.13 -22.16 -7.97
CA VAL A 113 -19.58 -22.16 -9.34
C VAL A 113 -20.39 -21.25 -10.26
N SER A 114 -21.72 -21.35 -10.19
CA SER A 114 -22.65 -20.64 -11.07
C SER A 114 -22.81 -19.16 -10.69
N GLY A 115 -22.73 -18.84 -9.39
CA GLY A 115 -22.87 -17.48 -8.88
C GLY A 115 -21.56 -16.71 -8.68
N LEU A 116 -20.40 -17.37 -8.81
CA LEU A 116 -19.06 -16.81 -8.60
C LEU A 116 -18.83 -15.51 -9.39
N TYR A 117 -19.18 -15.47 -10.67
CA TYR A 117 -19.01 -14.28 -11.52
C TYR A 117 -19.91 -13.10 -11.09
N GLY A 118 -21.07 -13.38 -10.48
CA GLY A 118 -21.92 -12.36 -9.87
C GLY A 118 -21.22 -11.74 -8.67
N THR A 119 -20.72 -12.59 -7.76
CA THR A 119 -20.00 -12.19 -6.55
C THR A 119 -18.72 -11.42 -6.87
N LEU A 120 -17.91 -11.88 -7.83
CA LEU A 120 -16.69 -11.17 -8.26
C LEU A 120 -16.99 -9.77 -8.81
N ARG A 121 -18.08 -9.60 -9.55
CA ARG A 121 -18.51 -8.27 -10.04
C ARG A 121 -18.95 -7.36 -8.90
N GLU A 122 -19.65 -7.90 -7.92
CA GLU A 122 -20.04 -7.16 -6.71
C GLU A 122 -18.83 -6.73 -5.90
N ILE A 123 -17.89 -7.64 -5.64
CA ILE A 123 -16.61 -7.35 -4.97
C ILE A 123 -15.83 -6.27 -5.73
N ALA A 124 -15.72 -6.39 -7.06
CA ALA A 124 -15.02 -5.40 -7.88
C ALA A 124 -15.68 -4.02 -7.83
N ARG A 125 -17.02 -3.96 -7.85
CA ARG A 125 -17.78 -2.72 -7.71
C ARG A 125 -17.61 -2.12 -6.31
N ALA A 126 -17.73 -2.93 -5.26
CA ALA A 126 -17.54 -2.51 -3.89
C ALA A 126 -16.10 -2.01 -3.65
N GLY A 127 -15.10 -2.71 -4.21
CA GLY A 127 -13.69 -2.31 -4.13
C GLY A 127 -13.42 -0.99 -4.83
N ARG A 128 -14.07 -0.70 -5.97
CA ARG A 128 -14.03 0.64 -6.56
C ARG A 128 -14.65 1.68 -5.63
N ILE A 129 -15.83 1.41 -5.07
CA ILE A 129 -16.50 2.35 -4.15
C ILE A 129 -15.68 2.59 -2.88
N LEU A 130 -15.03 1.56 -2.31
CA LEU A 130 -14.12 1.71 -1.18
C LEU A 130 -12.93 2.61 -1.56
N ARG A 131 -12.32 2.36 -2.72
CA ARG A 131 -11.23 3.18 -3.27
C ARG A 131 -11.64 4.65 -3.41
N ASP A 132 -12.79 4.88 -4.03
CA ASP A 132 -13.34 6.21 -4.32
C ASP A 132 -13.75 6.95 -3.04
N ARG A 133 -14.09 6.21 -1.97
CA ARG A 133 -14.42 6.75 -0.64
C ARG A 133 -13.20 6.92 0.27
N GLY A 134 -11.98 6.72 -0.24
CA GLY A 134 -10.76 6.84 0.57
C GLY A 134 -10.47 5.65 1.48
N ALA A 135 -11.18 4.53 1.36
CA ALA A 135 -10.77 3.24 1.91
C ALA A 135 -9.67 2.58 1.04
N ASN A 136 -8.81 3.41 0.48
CA ASN A 136 -7.47 3.06 0.04
C ASN A 136 -6.59 3.16 1.27
N VAL A 137 -6.25 2.04 1.88
CA VAL A 137 -5.06 2.06 2.70
C VAL A 137 -3.87 2.07 1.75
N GLY A 138 -3.45 3.29 1.40
CA GLY A 138 -2.21 3.59 0.73
C GLY A 138 -1.14 4.00 1.73
N THR A 139 -0.01 4.46 1.23
CA THR A 139 0.99 5.11 2.08
C THR A 139 0.39 6.40 2.64
N GLY A 140 0.37 6.58 3.96
CA GLY A 140 -0.32 7.71 4.58
C GLY A 140 -0.43 7.61 6.10
N PHE A 141 -1.25 8.48 6.67
CA PHE A 141 -1.51 8.55 8.11
C PHE A 141 -2.94 8.16 8.40
N TYR A 142 -3.14 7.30 9.39
CA TYR A 142 -4.44 6.72 9.73
C TYR A 142 -4.64 6.67 11.25
N LEU A 143 -5.90 6.64 11.67
CA LEU A 143 -6.31 6.33 13.04
C LEU A 143 -6.77 4.88 13.10
N TYR A 144 -6.18 4.09 14.00
CA TYR A 144 -6.55 2.70 14.26
C TYR A 144 -6.52 2.43 15.77
N GLU A 145 -7.64 1.99 16.35
CA GLU A 145 -7.78 1.78 17.81
C GLU A 145 -7.27 3.00 18.62
N ASP A 146 -7.72 4.21 18.25
CA ASP A 146 -7.31 5.51 18.82
C ASP A 146 -5.81 5.83 18.72
N LYS A 147 -5.04 5.04 17.96
CA LYS A 147 -3.63 5.29 17.71
C LYS A 147 -3.45 5.90 16.34
N LEU A 148 -2.63 6.95 16.30
CA LEU A 148 -2.13 7.49 15.05
C LEU A 148 -1.05 6.55 14.51
N VAL A 149 -1.29 6.01 13.33
CA VAL A 149 -0.40 5.08 12.63
C VAL A 149 0.02 5.68 11.28
N ARG A 150 1.22 5.33 10.86
CA ARG A 150 1.77 5.63 9.53
C ARG A 150 1.85 4.33 8.77
N VAL A 151 1.12 4.24 7.67
CA VAL A 151 1.23 3.15 6.71
C VAL A 151 2.24 3.55 5.64
N GLN A 152 3.19 2.67 5.33
CA GLN A 152 4.22 2.89 4.32
C GLN A 152 4.35 1.67 3.44
N GLN A 153 4.61 1.88 2.15
CA GLN A 153 4.99 0.81 1.23
C GLN A 153 6.50 0.60 1.27
N ALA A 154 6.95 -0.62 1.58
CA ALA A 154 8.34 -1.01 1.41
C ALA A 154 8.72 -1.00 -0.08
N PRO A 155 10.02 -0.83 -0.42
CA PRO A 155 10.50 -0.94 -1.80
C PRO A 155 10.12 -2.28 -2.46
N GLU A 156 10.03 -3.36 -1.67
CA GLU A 156 9.61 -4.68 -2.14
C GLU A 156 8.09 -4.87 -2.29
N GLY A 157 7.28 -3.84 -1.96
CA GLY A 157 5.87 -3.75 -2.38
C GLY A 157 4.84 -3.79 -1.26
N ASP A 158 5.21 -4.17 -0.04
CA ASP A 158 4.23 -4.35 1.04
C ASP A 158 4.01 -3.13 1.89
N LEU A 159 2.73 -2.90 2.18
CA LEU A 159 2.34 -1.88 3.12
C LEU A 159 2.51 -2.45 4.52
N TYR A 160 3.19 -1.70 5.38
CA TYR A 160 3.29 -1.99 6.79
C TYR A 160 2.87 -0.74 7.58
N ALA A 161 2.25 -0.98 8.73
CA ALA A 161 1.85 0.08 9.65
C ALA A 161 2.89 0.23 10.75
N THR A 162 3.28 1.47 11.02
CA THR A 162 4.13 1.85 12.14
C THR A 162 3.42 2.88 12.99
N PHE A 163 3.74 2.94 14.27
CA PHE A 163 3.25 3.99 15.17
C PHE A 163 4.42 4.55 15.97
N ARG A 164 4.28 5.78 16.48
CA ARG A 164 5.25 6.34 17.42
C ARG A 164 4.79 6.03 18.83
N ASP A 165 5.60 5.28 19.55
CA ASP A 165 5.29 4.86 20.90
C ASP A 165 5.69 5.95 21.92
N PRO A 166 4.73 6.56 22.64
CA PRO A 166 5.02 7.61 23.63
C PRO A 166 5.96 7.17 24.75
N ASP A 167 5.94 5.89 25.11
CA ASP A 167 6.65 5.37 26.28
C ASP A 167 8.14 5.08 25.97
N THR A 168 8.50 4.93 24.70
CA THR A 168 9.89 4.63 24.25
C THR A 168 10.64 5.86 23.75
N GLY A 169 10.23 7.06 24.17
CA GLY A 169 10.77 8.30 23.63
C GLY A 169 10.34 8.56 22.18
N HIS A 170 9.14 8.12 21.80
CA HIS A 170 8.49 8.38 20.51
C HIS A 170 9.19 7.73 19.30
N SER A 171 9.84 6.59 19.51
CA SER A 171 10.43 5.78 18.45
C SER A 171 9.36 5.15 17.55
N TRP A 172 9.70 4.90 16.27
CA TRP A 172 8.82 4.15 15.37
C TRP A 172 8.84 2.67 15.75
N GLN A 173 7.65 2.09 15.93
CA GLN A 173 7.43 0.68 16.21
C GLN A 173 6.54 0.08 15.14
N TYR A 174 6.79 -1.18 14.78
CA TYR A 174 5.87 -1.94 13.94
C TYR A 174 4.56 -2.18 14.68
N LEU A 175 3.45 -1.93 14.01
CA LEU A 175 2.15 -2.30 14.54
C LEU A 175 2.01 -3.82 14.44
N LYS A 176 2.08 -4.51 15.57
CA LYS A 176 2.00 -5.98 15.68
C LYS A 176 0.56 -6.49 15.51
N VAL A 177 -0.11 -6.06 14.45
CA VAL A 177 -1.45 -6.52 14.07
C VAL A 177 -1.42 -6.93 12.61
N SER A 178 -2.33 -7.81 12.22
CA SER A 178 -2.50 -8.11 10.80
C SER A 178 -2.85 -6.83 10.05
N MET A 179 -2.14 -6.54 8.95
CA MET A 179 -2.43 -5.37 8.11
C MET A 179 -3.87 -5.35 7.61
N TYR A 180 -4.52 -6.51 7.52
CA TYR A 180 -5.95 -6.65 7.26
C TYR A 180 -6.85 -5.91 8.26
N ARG A 181 -6.55 -6.00 9.57
CA ARG A 181 -7.35 -5.29 10.59
C ARG A 181 -7.19 -3.79 10.44
N VAL A 182 -5.97 -3.34 10.14
CA VAL A 182 -5.71 -1.92 9.83
C VAL A 182 -6.54 -1.50 8.61
N TYR A 183 -6.62 -2.33 7.57
CA TYR A 183 -7.40 -2.01 6.37
C TYR A 183 -8.91 -1.91 6.59
N LEU A 184 -9.45 -2.70 7.50
CA LEU A 184 -10.89 -2.70 7.80
C LEU A 184 -11.31 -1.62 8.78
N GLU A 185 -10.47 -1.36 9.78
CA GLU A 185 -10.85 -0.61 10.97
C GLU A 185 -10.23 0.80 11.00
N ALA A 186 -9.19 1.07 10.19
CA ALA A 186 -8.53 2.36 10.20
C ALA A 186 -9.24 3.42 9.34
N SER A 187 -9.25 4.65 9.84
CA SER A 187 -9.75 5.83 9.12
C SER A 187 -8.60 6.77 8.75
N PRO A 188 -8.63 7.48 7.61
CA PRO A 188 -7.62 8.49 7.28
C PRO A 188 -7.50 9.52 8.41
N ALA A 189 -6.28 9.80 8.86
CA ALA A 189 -6.03 10.80 9.89
C ALA A 189 -6.04 12.19 9.25
N SER A 190 -6.82 13.11 9.83
CA SER A 190 -6.80 14.51 9.44
C SER A 190 -5.51 15.20 9.91
N ILE A 191 -5.19 16.35 9.31
CA ILE A 191 -4.13 17.24 9.82
C ILE A 191 -4.42 17.61 11.29
N GLY A 192 -5.69 17.75 11.67
CA GLY A 192 -6.10 18.01 13.05
C GLY A 192 -5.69 16.91 14.02
N ASP A 193 -5.86 15.64 13.64
CA ASP A 193 -5.49 14.48 14.44
C ASP A 193 -3.97 14.40 14.63
N ILE A 194 -3.22 14.60 13.55
CA ILE A 194 -1.75 14.64 13.56
C ILE A 194 -1.25 15.78 14.47
N ALA A 195 -1.87 16.96 14.36
CA ALA A 195 -1.52 18.12 15.14
C ALA A 195 -1.85 17.93 16.63
N GLN A 196 -2.99 17.32 16.93
CA GLN A 196 -3.39 17.05 18.31
C GLN A 196 -2.37 16.13 18.99
N TRP A 197 -2.00 15.02 18.33
CA TRP A 197 -0.97 14.12 18.84
C TRP A 197 0.34 14.87 19.11
N GLY A 198 0.77 15.75 18.19
CA GLY A 198 2.02 16.49 18.36
C GLY A 198 1.97 17.57 19.44
N ARG A 199 0.81 18.19 19.70
CA ARG A 199 0.60 19.07 20.87
C ARG A 199 0.81 18.31 22.18
N ASP A 200 0.24 17.11 22.26
CA ASP A 200 0.27 16.28 23.46
C ASP A 200 1.68 15.71 23.70
N ALA A 201 2.35 15.21 22.66
CA ALA A 201 3.68 14.63 22.74
C ALA A 201 4.82 15.67 22.75
N GLY A 202 4.61 16.88 22.22
CA GLY A 202 5.67 17.87 22.00
C GLY A 202 6.63 17.53 20.86
N ILE A 203 6.28 16.56 20.01
CA ILE A 203 7.08 16.07 18.89
C ILE A 203 6.20 16.02 17.64
N CYS A 204 6.74 16.37 16.48
CA CYS A 204 6.03 16.24 15.21
C CYS A 204 5.88 14.75 14.85
N PHE A 205 4.66 14.24 14.73
CA PHE A 205 4.42 12.83 14.39
C PHE A 205 5.09 12.42 13.07
N VAL A 206 5.01 13.29 12.06
CA VAL A 206 5.51 13.05 10.69
C VAL A 206 7.02 12.82 10.69
N CYS A 207 7.81 13.79 11.18
CA CYS A 207 9.27 13.75 11.09
C CYS A 207 9.98 13.31 12.39
N GLY A 208 9.30 13.31 13.53
CA GLY A 208 9.88 12.93 14.82
C GLY A 208 10.74 13.99 15.51
N HIS A 209 10.85 15.18 14.93
CA HIS A 209 11.60 16.27 15.55
C HIS A 209 10.80 16.90 16.69
N ARG A 210 11.50 17.31 17.76
CA ARG A 210 10.91 18.10 18.84
C ARG A 210 10.35 19.41 18.29
N LEU A 211 9.15 19.74 18.70
CA LEU A 211 8.51 20.98 18.29
C LEU A 211 9.12 22.16 19.04
N THR A 212 9.45 23.23 18.31
CA THR A 212 9.79 24.52 18.92
C THR A 212 8.58 25.08 19.68
N PRO A 213 8.76 26.04 20.62
CA PRO A 213 7.64 26.59 21.37
C PRO A 213 6.49 27.10 20.49
N ARG A 214 6.81 27.71 19.34
CA ARG A 214 5.82 28.17 18.34
C ARG A 214 5.14 26.99 17.63
N ALA A 215 5.91 26.04 17.12
CA ALA A 215 5.37 24.87 16.43
C ALA A 215 4.60 23.92 17.37
N ARG A 216 4.85 23.99 18.67
CA ARG A 216 4.15 23.20 19.68
C ARG A 216 2.69 23.61 19.82
N ALA A 217 2.36 24.90 19.66
CA ALA A 217 0.97 25.35 19.64
C ALA A 217 0.22 24.84 18.39
N GLU A 218 0.93 24.78 17.26
CA GLU A 218 0.40 24.24 16.01
C GLU A 218 0.36 22.71 16.00
N GLY A 219 1.19 22.04 16.80
CA GLY A 219 1.26 20.58 16.91
C GLY A 219 2.01 19.88 15.77
N ILE A 220 2.46 20.61 14.75
CA ILE A 220 3.17 20.09 13.58
C ILE A 220 4.28 21.08 13.21
N SER A 221 5.41 20.59 12.69
CA SER A 221 6.44 21.48 12.17
C SER A 221 5.97 22.18 10.88
N PRO A 222 6.37 23.45 10.62
CA PRO A 222 5.93 24.19 9.44
C PRO A 222 6.23 23.48 8.11
N ALA A 223 7.40 22.81 8.02
CA ALA A 223 7.79 22.06 6.84
C ALA A 223 6.87 20.85 6.57
N CYS A 224 6.56 20.05 7.61
CA CYS A 224 5.66 18.92 7.46
C CYS A 224 4.21 19.35 7.20
N LEU A 225 3.79 20.48 7.78
CA LEU A 225 2.46 21.03 7.53
C LEU A 225 2.31 21.50 6.08
N ALA A 226 3.33 22.15 5.52
CA ALA A 226 3.34 22.56 4.11
C ALA A 226 3.25 21.35 3.16
N GLU A 227 4.04 20.30 3.42
CA GLU A 227 4.02 19.05 2.65
C GLU A 227 2.67 18.32 2.71
N LEU A 228 2.05 18.26 3.90
CA LEU A 228 0.73 17.64 4.05
C LEU A 228 -0.36 18.41 3.29
N ARG A 229 -0.29 19.75 3.28
CA ARG A 229 -1.26 20.59 2.58
C ARG A 229 -1.12 20.47 1.06
N SER A 230 0.10 20.47 0.52
CA SER A 230 0.31 20.32 -0.92
C SER A 230 -0.21 18.98 -1.45
N ARG A 231 -0.09 17.89 -0.66
CA ARG A 231 -0.67 16.59 -1.03
C ARG A 231 -2.20 16.58 -1.07
N THR A 232 -2.84 17.38 -0.24
CA THR A 232 -4.31 17.47 -0.19
C THR A 232 -4.86 18.20 -1.44
N GLU A 233 -4.06 19.07 -2.06
CA GLU A 233 -4.44 19.79 -3.28
C GLU A 233 -4.31 18.92 -4.55
N ASP A 234 -3.40 17.92 -4.55
CA ASP A 234 -3.20 16.99 -5.68
C ASP A 234 -4.26 15.86 -5.74
N ASP A 235 -4.87 15.48 -4.61
CA ASP A 235 -5.89 14.41 -4.54
C ASP A 235 -7.31 14.83 -5.04
N HIS A 236 -7.43 16.04 -5.60
CA HIS A 236 -8.66 16.56 -6.23
C HIS A 236 -8.55 16.75 -7.77
N GLY A 237 -7.53 16.16 -8.41
CA GLY A 237 -7.32 16.16 -9.87
C GLY A 237 -7.85 14.93 -10.59
#